data_AF-A0A819LEH0-F1
#
_entry.id   AF-A0A819LEH0-F1
#
_cell.length_a   1.000
_cell.length_b   1.000
_cell.length_c   1.000
_cell.angle_alpha   90.00
_cell.angle_beta   90.00
_cell.angle_gamma   90.00
#
_symmetry.space_group_name_H-M   'P 1'
#
loop_
_entity.id
_entity.type
_entity.pdbx_description
1 polymer ?
#
loop_
_entity_poly.entity_id
_entity_poly.type
_entity_poly.pdbx_seq_one_letter_code
_entity_poly.pdbx_strand_id
1 'polypeptide(L)'
;MSGSFRLSSPERNEVVKWYAIYQNAVKVAREFQHRFDRSPPTRKAILDLLRRFDEMGSVQDASSSGRARSVSTDENRERVRAAFQENPESSTRRAALELNLSRSGLQRM
;
A
#
# COMPACT_ATOMS: atom_id res chain seq x y z
N MET A 1 -24.05 -2.85 -6.77
CA MET A 1 -23.43 -2.43 -5.50
C MET A 1 -22.55 -3.56 -4.99
N SER A 2 -21.26 -3.58 -5.33
CA SER A 2 -20.32 -4.52 -4.70
C SER A 2 -19.53 -3.74 -3.66
N GLY A 3 -19.99 -3.81 -2.41
CA GLY A 3 -19.17 -3.41 -1.27
C GLY A 3 -17.86 -4.20 -1.31
N SER A 4 -16.73 -3.51 -1.18
CA SER A 4 -15.41 -4.14 -1.22
C SER A 4 -15.33 -5.21 -0.13
N PHE A 5 -15.28 -6.48 -0.51
CA PHE A 5 -15.09 -7.57 0.43
C PHE A 5 -13.63 -7.54 0.90
N ARG A 6 -13.38 -6.85 2.02
CA ARG A 6 -12.04 -6.73 2.60
C ARG A 6 -11.90 -7.72 3.76
N LEU A 7 -10.91 -8.61 3.63
CA LEU A 7 -10.47 -9.50 4.70
C LEU A 7 -9.56 -8.72 5.66
N SER A 8 -9.77 -8.88 6.95
CA SER A 8 -8.85 -8.43 8.00
C SER A 8 -7.59 -9.32 8.04
N SER A 9 -6.51 -8.85 8.68
CA SER A 9 -5.27 -9.65 8.78
C SER A 9 -5.48 -11.01 9.47
N PRO A 10 -6.23 -11.13 10.59
CA PRO A 10 -6.53 -12.43 11.20
C PRO A 10 -7.30 -13.36 10.27
N GLU A 11 -8.29 -12.84 9.55
CA GLU A 11 -9.07 -13.61 8.57
C GLU A 11 -8.21 -14.16 7.44
N ARG A 12 -7.26 -13.36 6.91
CA ARG A 12 -6.33 -13.81 5.87
C ARG A 12 -5.42 -14.93 6.36
N ASN A 13 -4.93 -14.83 7.61
CA ASN A 13 -4.11 -15.88 8.21
C ASN A 13 -4.85 -17.21 8.23
N GLU A 14 -6.11 -17.22 8.68
CA GLU A 14 -6.92 -18.44 8.72
C GLU A 14 -7.19 -18.99 7.31
N VAL A 15 -7.48 -18.13 6.33
CA VAL A 15 -7.66 -18.54 4.93
C VAL A 15 -6.42 -19.23 4.38
N VAL A 16 -5.22 -18.69 4.61
CA VAL A 16 -3.96 -19.30 4.16
C VAL A 16 -3.74 -20.65 4.86
N LYS A 17 -3.95 -20.73 6.18
CA LYS A 17 -3.81 -21.98 6.94
C LYS A 17 -4.75 -23.07 6.43
N TRP A 18 -6.03 -22.76 6.24
CA TRP A 18 -6.99 -23.74 5.74
C TRP A 18 -6.69 -24.16 4.31
N TYR A 19 -6.22 -23.25 3.46
CA TYR A 19 -5.84 -23.63 2.10
C TYR A 19 -4.63 -24.56 2.08
N ALA A 20 -3.65 -24.35 2.97
CA ALA A 20 -2.51 -25.26 3.09
C ALA A 20 -2.95 -26.69 3.48
N ILE A 21 -4.01 -26.83 4.29
CA ILE A 21 -4.55 -28.12 4.72
C ILE A 21 -5.41 -28.77 3.63
N TYR A 22 -6.33 -28.03 3.03
CA TYR A 22 -7.37 -28.60 2.16
C TYR A 22 -7.07 -28.50 0.67
N GLN A 23 -6.20 -27.57 0.27
CA GLN A 23 -5.91 -27.23 -1.13
C GLN A 23 -7.19 -27.01 -1.97
N ASN A 24 -8.27 -26.55 -1.33
CA ASN A 24 -9.59 -26.44 -1.94
C ASN A 24 -10.31 -25.19 -1.45
N ALA A 25 -10.49 -24.22 -2.36
CA ALA A 25 -11.12 -22.94 -2.05
C ALA A 25 -12.59 -23.06 -1.58
N VAL A 26 -13.32 -24.09 -2.00
CA VAL A 26 -14.71 -24.31 -1.54
C VAL A 26 -14.74 -24.75 -0.09
N LYS A 27 -13.81 -25.63 0.32
CA LYS A 27 -13.67 -26.02 1.74
C LYS A 27 -13.24 -24.82 2.59
N VAL A 28 -12.26 -24.05 2.12
CA VAL A 28 -11.80 -22.83 2.79
C VAL A 28 -12.93 -21.81 2.98
N ALA A 29 -13.78 -21.61 1.96
CA ALA A 29 -14.94 -20.73 2.06
C ALA A 29 -15.96 -21.21 3.10
N ARG A 30 -16.20 -22.54 3.20
CA ARG A 30 -17.09 -23.11 4.22
C ARG A 30 -16.52 -22.90 5.62
N GLU A 31 -15.25 -23.22 5.84
CA GLU A 31 -14.57 -23.00 7.13
C GLU A 31 -14.60 -21.53 7.54
N PHE A 32 -14.39 -20.62 6.57
CA PHE A 32 -14.48 -19.19 6.81
C PHE A 32 -15.86 -18.78 7.32
N GLN A 33 -16.92 -19.26 6.65
CA GLN A 33 -18.29 -18.99 7.06
C GLN A 33 -18.58 -19.57 8.46
N HIS A 34 -18.12 -20.78 8.76
CA HIS A 34 -18.29 -21.40 10.09
C HIS A 34 -17.54 -20.64 11.19
N ARG A 35 -16.33 -20.15 10.91
CA ARG A 35 -15.47 -19.50 11.90
C ARG A 35 -15.88 -18.06 12.21
N PHE A 36 -16.29 -17.31 11.19
CA PHE A 36 -16.49 -15.85 11.27
C PHE A 36 -17.95 -15.41 11.12
N ASP A 37 -18.88 -16.35 10.87
CA ASP A 37 -20.32 -16.10 10.70
C ASP A 37 -20.65 -14.94 9.74
N ARG A 38 -19.89 -14.86 8.64
CA ARG A 38 -20.03 -13.83 7.61
C ARG A 38 -19.94 -14.45 6.23
N SER A 39 -20.39 -13.71 5.22
CA SER A 39 -20.26 -14.14 3.83
C SER A 39 -18.82 -14.51 3.52
N PRO A 40 -18.55 -15.68 2.91
CA PRO A 40 -17.20 -16.12 2.65
C PRO A 40 -16.54 -15.35 1.50
N PRO A 41 -15.20 -15.27 1.46
CA PRO A 41 -14.49 -14.76 0.31
C PRO A 41 -14.81 -15.57 -0.94
N THR A 42 -14.81 -14.89 -2.09
CA THR A 42 -14.94 -15.58 -3.38
C THR A 42 -13.70 -16.44 -3.65
N ARG A 43 -13.85 -17.48 -4.48
CA ARG A 43 -12.72 -18.32 -4.93
C ARG A 43 -11.57 -17.47 -5.47
N LYS A 44 -11.89 -16.43 -6.26
CA LYS A 44 -10.89 -15.50 -6.81
C LYS A 44 -10.12 -14.79 -5.69
N ALA A 45 -10.82 -14.26 -4.68
CA ALA A 45 -10.17 -13.56 -3.56
C ALA A 45 -9.26 -14.48 -2.74
N ILE A 46 -9.66 -15.75 -2.52
CA ILE A 46 -8.81 -16.75 -1.86
C ILE A 46 -7.53 -17.00 -2.66
N LEU A 47 -7.64 -17.23 -3.97
CA LEU A 47 -6.48 -17.49 -4.82
C LEU A 47 -5.57 -16.27 -4.98
N ASP A 48 -6.14 -15.07 -5.11
CA ASP A 48 -5.37 -13.83 -5.18
C ASP A 48 -4.61 -13.55 -3.88
N LEU A 49 -5.19 -13.89 -2.72
CA LEU A 49 -4.51 -13.81 -1.43
C LEU A 49 -3.33 -14.78 -1.35
N LEU A 50 -3.52 -16.03 -1.80
CA LEU A 50 -2.47 -17.06 -1.78
C LEU A 50 -1.32 -16.69 -2.71
N ARG A 51 -1.62 -16.24 -3.93
CA ARG A 51 -0.59 -15.76 -4.85
C ARG A 51 0.25 -14.64 -4.24
N ARG A 52 -0.40 -13.65 -3.61
CA ARG A 52 0.30 -12.56 -2.90
C ARG A 52 1.15 -13.07 -1.73
N PHE A 53 0.64 -14.06 -1.01
CA PHE A 53 1.37 -14.70 0.07
C PHE A 53 2.60 -15.46 -0.44
N ASP A 54 2.49 -16.19 -1.55
CA ASP A 54 3.62 -16.90 -2.17
C ASP A 54 4.68 -15.91 -2.71
N GLU A 55 4.25 -14.77 -3.25
CA GLU A 55 5.13 -13.72 -3.78
C GLU A 55 5.87 -12.94 -2.68
N MET A 56 5.19 -12.60 -1.58
CA MET A 56 5.71 -11.67 -0.56
C MET A 56 6.04 -12.33 0.78
N GLY A 57 5.62 -13.58 1.01
CA GLY A 57 5.73 -14.28 2.29
C GLY A 57 4.88 -13.67 3.43
N SER A 58 3.93 -12.78 3.12
CA SER A 58 3.18 -12.02 4.12
C SER A 58 1.71 -11.86 3.74
N VAL A 59 0.83 -11.95 4.75
CA VAL A 59 -0.61 -11.65 4.61
C VAL A 59 -0.94 -10.17 4.85
N GLN A 60 0.04 -9.39 5.28
CA GLN A 60 -0.17 -7.98 5.62
C GLN A 60 -0.52 -7.18 4.37
N ASP A 61 -1.32 -6.12 4.57
CA ASP A 61 -1.49 -5.14 3.51
C ASP A 61 -0.14 -4.51 3.19
N ALA A 62 0.12 -4.30 1.89
CA ALA A 62 1.26 -3.50 1.47
C ALA A 62 1.16 -2.11 2.11
N SER A 63 2.30 -1.57 2.55
CA SER A 63 2.34 -0.21 3.06
C SER A 63 1.79 0.71 1.97
N SER A 64 0.70 1.42 2.29
CA SER A 64 0.20 2.43 1.38
C SER A 64 1.22 3.56 1.35
N SER A 65 1.95 3.72 0.25
CA SER A 65 2.87 4.84 0.02
C SER A 65 2.16 6.20 -0.08
N GLY A 66 0.85 6.23 0.18
CA GLY A 66 -0.02 7.36 -0.05
C GLY A 66 -0.15 7.68 -1.55
N ARG A 67 -0.89 8.73 -1.87
CA ARG A 67 -0.89 9.25 -3.24
C ARG A 67 0.45 9.96 -3.47
N ALA A 68 1.25 9.45 -4.41
CA ALA A 68 2.44 10.16 -4.87
C ALA A 68 2.06 11.57 -5.31
N ARG A 69 2.69 12.59 -4.72
CA ARG A 69 2.52 13.97 -5.14
C ARG A 69 3.52 14.25 -6.25
N SER A 70 3.05 14.74 -7.39
CA SER A 70 3.87 15.03 -8.58
C SER A 70 5.10 15.89 -8.31
N VAL A 71 5.05 16.70 -7.25
CA VAL A 71 6.12 17.63 -6.86
C VAL A 71 7.23 16.94 -6.06
N SER A 72 6.98 15.80 -5.41
CA SER A 72 7.93 15.14 -4.48
C SER A 72 8.67 13.97 -5.14
N THR A 73 9.15 14.19 -6.36
CA THR A 73 10.03 13.24 -7.06
C THR A 73 11.45 13.31 -6.48
N ASP A 74 12.22 12.25 -6.64
CA ASP A 74 13.63 12.22 -6.18
C ASP A 74 14.45 13.29 -6.89
N GLU A 75 14.15 13.56 -8.17
CA GLU A 75 14.76 14.64 -8.93
C GLU A 75 14.50 16.02 -8.32
N ASN A 76 13.25 16.32 -7.95
CA ASN A 76 12.92 17.60 -7.30
C ASN A 76 13.57 17.70 -5.91
N ARG A 77 13.69 16.58 -5.18
CA ARG A 77 14.41 16.55 -3.89
C ARG A 77 15.88 16.89 -4.07
N GLU A 78 16.53 16.33 -5.08
CA GLU A 78 17.95 16.60 -5.35
C GLU A 78 18.15 18.06 -5.78
N ARG A 79 17.28 18.60 -6.64
CA ARG A 79 17.33 20.02 -7.04
C ARG A 79 17.15 20.97 -5.85
N VAL A 80 16.24 20.65 -4.93
CA VAL A 80 16.06 21.43 -3.69
C VAL A 80 17.31 21.32 -2.80
N ARG A 81 17.88 20.12 -2.64
CA ARG A 81 19.09 19.92 -1.84
C ARG A 81 20.27 20.71 -2.40
N ALA A 82 20.50 20.64 -3.71
CA ALA A 82 21.57 21.37 -4.38
C ALA A 82 21.44 22.89 -4.19
N ALA A 83 20.23 23.44 -4.37
CA ALA A 83 19.99 24.88 -4.21
C ALA A 83 20.33 25.40 -2.79
N PHE A 84 19.99 24.63 -1.75
CA PHE A 84 20.32 25.00 -0.36
C PHE A 84 21.77 24.67 0.02
N GLN A 85 22.43 23.75 -0.67
CA GLN A 85 23.87 23.53 -0.51
C GLN A 85 24.69 24.69 -1.11
N GLU A 86 24.28 25.20 -2.27
CA GLU A 86 24.93 26.34 -2.93
C GLU A 86 24.67 27.65 -2.18
N ASN A 87 23.44 27.87 -1.70
CA ASN A 87 23.08 29.07 -0.96
C ASN A 87 22.19 28.76 0.26
N PRO A 88 22.81 28.45 1.41
CA PRO A 88 22.09 28.13 2.65
C PRO A 88 21.18 29.24 3.17
N GLU A 89 21.50 30.51 2.87
CA GLU A 89 20.72 31.67 3.34
C GLU A 89 19.54 32.02 2.41
N SER A 90 19.39 31.33 1.28
CA SER A 90 18.29 31.57 0.36
C SER A 90 16.95 31.27 1.03
N SER A 91 16.00 32.20 0.91
CA SER A 91 14.67 31.97 1.47
C SER A 91 13.92 30.86 0.72
N THR A 92 13.13 30.07 1.44
CA THR A 92 12.24 29.05 0.83
C THR A 92 11.33 29.59 -0.28
N ARG A 93 10.95 30.88 -0.21
CA ARG A 93 10.17 31.54 -1.27
C ARG A 93 11.00 31.74 -2.53
N ARG A 94 12.25 32.17 -2.38
CA ARG A 94 13.17 32.40 -3.50
C ARG A 94 13.55 31.08 -4.18
N ALA A 95 13.98 30.09 -3.40
CA ALA A 95 14.28 28.76 -3.93
C ALA A 95 13.09 28.11 -4.65
N ALA A 96 11.86 28.30 -4.14
CA ALA A 96 10.66 27.79 -4.80
C ALA A 96 10.42 28.43 -6.18
N LEU A 97 10.66 29.74 -6.31
CA LEU A 97 10.56 30.45 -7.59
C LEU A 97 11.63 29.99 -8.57
N GLU A 98 12.89 29.89 -8.13
CA GLU A 98 14.03 29.46 -8.95
C GLU A 98 13.85 28.02 -9.46
N LEU A 99 13.30 27.13 -8.63
CA LEU A 99 13.07 25.73 -8.97
C LEU A 99 11.71 25.46 -9.64
N ASN A 100 10.90 26.49 -9.88
CA ASN A 100 9.53 26.39 -10.40
C ASN A 100 8.65 25.41 -9.60
N LEU A 101 8.79 25.42 -8.28
CA LEU A 101 8.04 24.58 -7.35
C LEU A 101 7.08 25.44 -6.51
N SER A 102 5.97 24.84 -6.07
CA SER A 102 5.15 25.49 -5.04
C SER A 102 5.94 25.56 -3.72
N ARG A 103 5.88 26.69 -3.02
CA ARG A 103 6.53 26.85 -1.70
C ARG A 103 6.14 25.74 -0.72
N SER A 104 4.86 25.38 -0.67
CA SER A 104 4.36 24.32 0.20
C SER A 104 4.81 22.92 -0.23
N GLY A 105 5.15 22.72 -1.51
CA GLY A 105 5.75 21.48 -1.99
C GLY A 105 7.20 21.37 -1.54
N LEU A 106 7.98 22.43 -1.75
CA LEU A 106 9.38 22.54 -1.36
C LEU A 106 9.58 22.36 0.15
N GLN A 107 8.76 23.00 0.99
CA GLN A 107 8.85 22.89 2.46
C GLN A 107 8.57 21.49 3.03
N ARG A 108 8.05 20.56 2.22
CA ARG A 108 7.70 19.19 2.65
C ARG A 108 8.66 18.14 2.11
N MET A 109 9.67 18.54 1.35
CA MET A 109 10.76 17.68 0.87
C MET A 109 11.91 17.68 1.86
#